data_AF-A0A6C1B816-F1
#
_entry.id   AF-A0A6C1B816-F1
#
_cell.length_a   1.000
_cell.length_b   1.000
_cell.length_c   1.000
_cell.angle_alpha   90.00
_cell.angle_beta   90.00
_cell.angle_gamma   90.00
#
_symmetry.space_group_name_H-M   'P 1'
#
loop_
_entity.id
_entity.type
_entity.pdbx_description
1 polymer ?
#
loop_
_entity_poly.entity_id
_entity_poly.type
_entity_poly.pdbx_seq_one_letter_code
_entity_poly.pdbx_strand_id
1 'polypeptide(L)'
;MGLRHVGLWCLMLLVAIANGGARDLLYGDRMSELAAHQLSTAIGMVLLGALMWGFCRRHPPASDRAALAIGVFWMSLTVAFECLFFHFVAGHPWSALLANYDLSAGRIWVLLLLWVALAPSLFFRLQPKGPGP
;
A
#
# COMPACT_ATOMS: atom_id res chain seq x y z
N MET A 1 7.21 -17.47 -0.21
CA MET A 1 6.81 -16.43 -1.20
C MET A 1 7.28 -16.84 -2.57
N GLY A 2 6.58 -16.42 -3.64
CA GLY A 2 6.94 -16.77 -5.02
C GLY A 2 6.75 -15.58 -5.97
N LEU A 3 7.23 -15.71 -7.21
CA LEU A 3 7.35 -14.63 -8.20
C LEU A 3 6.06 -13.80 -8.40
N ARG A 4 4.89 -14.44 -8.33
CA ARG A 4 3.57 -13.78 -8.40
C ARG A 4 3.34 -12.70 -7.32
N HIS A 5 3.88 -12.87 -6.13
CA HIS A 5 3.71 -11.89 -5.03
C HIS A 5 4.59 -10.66 -5.27
N VAL A 6 5.80 -10.87 -5.79
CA VAL A 6 6.69 -9.79 -6.21
C VAL A 6 6.11 -9.07 -7.42
N GLY A 7 5.59 -9.81 -8.41
CA GLY A 7 4.93 -9.24 -9.58
C GLY A 7 3.74 -8.36 -9.22
N LEU A 8 2.87 -8.80 -8.30
CA LEU A 8 1.79 -7.95 -7.82
C LEU A 8 2.32 -6.73 -7.07
N TRP A 9 3.35 -6.90 -6.23
CA TRP A 9 3.95 -5.77 -5.53
C TRP A 9 4.50 -4.71 -6.50
N CYS A 10 5.17 -5.13 -7.58
CA CYS A 10 5.61 -4.21 -8.62
C CYS A 10 4.43 -3.48 -9.27
N LEU A 11 3.32 -4.17 -9.55
CA LEU A 11 2.11 -3.54 -10.08
C LEU A 11 1.52 -2.53 -9.08
N MET A 12 1.43 -2.90 -7.80
CA MET A 12 0.98 -2.00 -6.73
C MET A 12 1.88 -0.77 -6.62
N LEU A 13 3.19 -0.94 -6.75
CA LEU A 13 4.15 0.16 -6.76
C LEU A 13 3.91 1.13 -7.92
N LEU A 14 3.72 0.61 -9.15
CA LEU A 14 3.41 1.43 -10.31
C LEU A 14 2.10 2.22 -10.12
N VAL A 15 1.07 1.58 -9.58
CA VAL A 15 -0.21 2.23 -9.28
C VAL A 15 -0.06 3.29 -8.19
N ALA A 16 0.75 3.04 -7.15
CA ALA A 16 1.02 4.01 -6.10
C ALA A 16 1.77 5.24 -6.65
N ILE A 17 2.76 5.05 -7.52
CA ILE A 17 3.48 6.14 -8.19
C ILE A 17 2.51 6.94 -9.09
N ALA A 18 1.70 6.26 -9.89
CA ALA A 18 0.70 6.91 -10.74
C ALA A 18 -0.31 7.72 -9.92
N ASN A 19 -0.74 7.21 -8.76
CA ASN A 19 -1.64 7.92 -7.84
C ASN A 19 -0.99 9.17 -7.21
N GLY A 20 0.30 9.10 -6.86
CA GLY A 20 1.08 10.27 -6.42
C GLY A 20 1.22 11.31 -7.54
N GLY A 21 1.54 10.88 -8.76
CA GLY A 21 1.60 11.78 -9.91
C GLY A 21 0.24 12.39 -10.26
N ALA A 22 -0.84 11.63 -10.17
CA ALA A 22 -2.20 12.14 -10.37
C ALA A 22 -2.58 13.21 -9.33
N ARG A 23 -2.17 13.03 -8.06
CA ARG A 23 -2.31 14.07 -7.03
C ARG A 23 -1.64 15.35 -7.48
N ASP A 24 -0.36 15.27 -7.82
CA ASP A 24 0.44 16.46 -8.12
C ASP A 24 -0.01 17.16 -9.41
N LEU A 25 -0.48 16.42 -10.42
CA LEU A 25 -0.84 16.96 -11.74
C LEU A 25 -2.31 17.38 -11.90
N LEU A 26 -3.25 16.74 -11.18
CA LEU A 26 -4.68 16.94 -11.44
C LEU A 26 -5.38 17.82 -10.40
N TYR A 27 -5.07 17.62 -9.12
CA TYR A 27 -5.85 18.23 -8.03
C TYR A 27 -5.02 18.84 -6.90
N GLY A 28 -3.70 18.64 -6.87
CA GLY A 28 -2.80 19.17 -5.84
C GLY A 28 -2.89 20.70 -5.71
N ASP A 29 -2.87 21.41 -6.84
CA ASP A 29 -2.95 22.88 -6.87
C ASP A 29 -4.33 23.45 -6.47
N ARG A 30 -5.35 22.59 -6.33
CA ARG A 30 -6.72 23.00 -6.02
C ARG A 30 -7.09 22.84 -4.54
N MET A 31 -6.17 22.36 -3.72
CA MET A 31 -6.40 22.12 -2.29
C MET A 31 -5.11 22.27 -1.48
N SER A 32 -5.20 22.19 -0.16
CA SER A 32 -4.00 22.20 0.68
C SER A 32 -3.18 20.92 0.47
N GLU A 33 -1.86 20.99 0.69
CA GLU A 33 -0.96 19.83 0.60
C GLU A 33 -1.46 18.66 1.46
N LEU A 34 -1.93 18.96 2.68
CA LEU A 34 -2.46 17.96 3.59
C LEU A 34 -3.73 17.29 3.04
N ALA A 35 -4.67 18.07 2.49
CA ALA A 35 -5.90 17.52 1.91
C ALA A 35 -5.60 16.67 0.66
N ALA A 36 -4.68 17.14 -0.20
CA ALA A 36 -4.22 16.40 -1.36
C ALA A 36 -3.57 15.06 -0.96
N HIS A 37 -2.73 15.09 0.08
CA HIS A 37 -2.09 13.90 0.63
C HIS A 37 -3.12 12.90 1.19
N GLN A 38 -4.08 13.37 1.98
CA GLN A 38 -5.12 12.52 2.57
C GLN A 38 -6.02 11.90 1.50
N LEU A 39 -6.47 12.70 0.53
CA LEU A 39 -7.30 12.21 -0.58
C LEU A 39 -6.54 11.18 -1.43
N SER A 40 -5.29 11.49 -1.79
CA SER A 40 -4.43 10.57 -2.53
C SER A 40 -4.18 9.27 -1.77
N THR A 41 -4.01 9.33 -0.45
CA THR A 41 -3.87 8.14 0.38
C THR A 41 -5.14 7.29 0.39
N ALA A 42 -6.31 7.90 0.53
CA ALA A 42 -7.59 7.20 0.47
C ALA A 42 -7.81 6.52 -0.89
N ILE A 43 -7.54 7.22 -2.00
CA ILE A 43 -7.59 6.66 -3.36
C ILE A 43 -6.61 5.48 -3.48
N GLY A 44 -5.37 5.65 -3.00
CA GLY A 44 -4.35 4.62 -2.98
C GLY A 44 -4.82 3.37 -2.21
N MET A 45 -5.41 3.52 -1.03
CA MET A 45 -5.95 2.41 -0.25
C MET A 45 -7.00 1.62 -1.03
N VAL A 46 -7.92 2.32 -1.72
CA VAL A 46 -8.96 1.68 -2.53
C VAL A 46 -8.36 0.94 -3.72
N LEU A 47 -7.47 1.58 -4.48
CA LEU A 47 -6.85 0.99 -5.68
C LEU A 47 -6.00 -0.23 -5.33
N LEU A 48 -5.10 -0.10 -4.35
CA LEU A 48 -4.28 -1.22 -3.90
C LEU A 48 -5.14 -2.31 -3.25
N GLY A 49 -6.17 -1.92 -2.50
CA GLY A 49 -7.17 -2.83 -1.93
C GLY A 49 -7.84 -3.70 -3.00
N ALA A 50 -8.28 -3.09 -4.12
CA ALA A 50 -8.89 -3.81 -5.23
C ALA A 50 -7.93 -4.81 -5.88
N LEU A 51 -6.67 -4.41 -6.08
CA LEU A 51 -5.62 -5.29 -6.63
C LEU A 51 -5.35 -6.48 -5.69
N MET A 52 -5.15 -6.21 -4.40
CA MET A 52 -4.94 -7.24 -3.38
C MET A 52 -6.14 -8.19 -3.27
N TRP A 53 -7.37 -7.66 -3.29
CA TRP A 53 -8.60 -8.47 -3.27
C TRP A 53 -8.69 -9.40 -4.47
N GLY A 54 -8.50 -8.87 -5.68
CA GLY A 54 -8.51 -9.66 -6.91
C GLY A 54 -7.45 -10.76 -6.89
N PHE A 55 -6.24 -10.45 -6.42
CA PHE A 55 -5.17 -11.43 -6.27
C PHE A 55 -5.49 -12.49 -5.23
N CYS A 56 -5.93 -12.11 -4.03
CA CYS A 56 -6.30 -13.05 -2.98
C CYS A 56 -7.46 -13.96 -3.40
N ARG A 57 -8.41 -13.47 -4.22
CA ARG A 57 -9.48 -14.31 -4.77
C ARG A 57 -8.98 -15.32 -5.78
N ARG A 58 -8.05 -14.92 -6.66
CA ARG A 58 -7.50 -15.80 -7.71
C ARG A 58 -6.43 -16.76 -7.18
N HIS A 59 -5.74 -16.36 -6.13
CA HIS A 59 -4.70 -17.12 -5.44
C HIS A 59 -4.94 -17.07 -3.92
N PRO A 60 -5.92 -17.81 -3.41
CA PRO A 60 -6.23 -17.83 -1.98
C PRO A 60 -5.00 -18.21 -1.15
N PRO A 61 -4.65 -17.43 -0.11
CA PRO A 61 -3.66 -17.84 0.88
C PRO A 61 -4.02 -19.19 1.51
N ALA A 62 -3.02 -19.97 1.90
CA ALA A 62 -3.24 -21.28 2.52
C ALA A 62 -3.79 -21.19 3.96
N SER A 63 -3.64 -20.04 4.61
CA SER A 63 -4.12 -19.79 5.98
C SER A 63 -4.10 -18.29 6.30
N ASP A 64 -4.74 -17.91 7.41
CA ASP A 64 -4.65 -16.57 8.00
C ASP A 64 -3.20 -16.12 8.20
N ARG A 65 -2.35 -17.01 8.73
CA ARG A 65 -0.93 -16.72 8.96
C ARG A 65 -0.18 -16.49 7.65
N ALA A 66 -0.48 -17.27 6.62
CA ALA A 66 0.10 -17.08 5.29
C ALA A 66 -0.36 -15.75 4.68
N ALA A 67 -1.64 -15.39 4.82
CA ALA A 67 -2.17 -14.11 4.34
C ALA A 67 -1.49 -12.92 5.03
N LEU A 68 -1.36 -12.96 6.36
CA LEU A 68 -0.65 -11.92 7.10
C LEU A 68 0.82 -11.82 6.70
N ALA A 69 1.50 -12.96 6.50
CA ALA A 69 2.89 -12.97 6.05
C ALA A 69 3.06 -12.34 4.65
N ILE A 70 2.08 -12.52 3.75
CA ILE A 70 2.06 -11.85 2.44
C ILE A 70 1.96 -10.33 2.60
N GLY A 71 1.02 -9.86 3.42
CA GLY A 71 0.83 -8.43 3.65
C GLY A 71 2.05 -7.79 4.30
N VAL A 72 2.60 -8.39 5.36
CA VAL A 72 3.84 -7.92 6.02
C VAL A 72 4.99 -7.88 5.03
N PHE A 73 5.12 -8.90 4.17
CA PHE A 73 6.15 -8.89 3.12
C PHE A 73 5.99 -7.71 2.16
N TRP A 74 4.78 -7.43 1.66
CA TRP A 74 4.52 -6.28 0.80
C TRP A 74 4.76 -4.94 1.50
N MET A 75 4.34 -4.80 2.76
CA MET A 75 4.59 -3.62 3.57
C MET A 75 6.11 -3.39 3.73
N SER A 76 6.88 -4.43 4.07
CA SER A 76 8.33 -4.33 4.22
C SER A 76 9.02 -3.94 2.92
N LEU A 77 8.59 -4.48 1.77
CA LEU A 77 9.10 -4.05 0.47
C LEU A 77 8.77 -2.59 0.17
N THR A 78 7.58 -2.13 0.56
CA THR A 78 7.14 -0.73 0.36
C THR A 78 7.96 0.24 1.19
N VAL A 79 8.19 -0.07 2.47
CA VAL A 79 9.08 0.74 3.35
C VAL A 79 10.52 0.70 2.86
N ALA A 80 11.02 -0.48 2.44
CA ALA A 80 12.36 -0.60 1.88
C ALA A 80 12.52 0.24 0.59
N PHE A 81 11.52 0.22 -0.29
CA PHE A 81 11.50 1.07 -1.48
C PHE A 81 11.47 2.55 -1.11
N GLU A 82 10.65 2.97 -0.14
CA GLU A 82 10.58 4.36 0.31
C GLU A 82 11.96 4.84 0.79
N CYS A 83 12.60 4.08 1.67
CA CYS A 83 13.93 4.39 2.17
C CYS A 83 14.98 4.39 1.04
N LEU A 84 15.01 3.36 0.19
CA LEU A 84 16.01 3.24 -0.87
C LEU A 84 15.85 4.35 -1.92
N PHE A 85 14.65 4.53 -2.44
CA PHE A 85 14.39 5.46 -3.52
C PHE A 85 14.46 6.91 -3.03
N PHE A 86 13.71 7.27 -1.99
CA PHE A 86 13.63 8.67 -1.59
C PHE A 86 14.89 9.16 -0.86
N HIS A 87 15.53 8.30 -0.06
CA HIS A 87 16.77 8.71 0.61
C HIS A 87 17.98 8.63 -0.31
N PHE A 88 18.22 7.48 -0.96
CA PHE A 88 19.47 7.26 -1.71
C PHE A 88 19.41 7.71 -3.17
N VAL A 89 18.24 7.71 -3.81
CA VAL A 89 18.10 8.13 -5.22
C VAL A 89 17.65 9.59 -5.33
N ALA A 90 16.62 9.99 -4.59
CA ALA A 90 16.10 11.36 -4.61
C ALA A 90 16.82 12.32 -3.65
N GLY A 91 17.66 11.80 -2.75
CA GLY A 91 18.47 12.61 -1.84
C GLY A 91 17.69 13.28 -0.71
N HIS A 92 16.47 12.84 -0.40
CA HIS A 92 15.69 13.42 0.69
C HIS A 92 16.30 13.08 2.05
N PRO A 93 16.34 14.05 2.99
CA PRO A 93 16.82 13.78 4.34
C PRO A 93 15.84 12.85 5.08
N TRP A 94 16.34 12.07 6.05
CA TRP A 94 15.51 11.21 6.89
C TRP A 94 14.36 11.95 7.58
N SER A 95 14.56 13.21 7.96
CA SER A 95 13.52 14.05 8.54
C SER A 95 12.32 14.24 7.61
N ALA A 96 12.55 14.35 6.29
CA ALA A 96 11.47 14.47 5.31
C ALA A 96 10.69 13.15 5.15
N LEU A 97 11.38 12.00 5.20
CA LEU A 97 10.71 10.69 5.18
C LEU A 97 9.89 10.50 6.46
N LEU A 98 10.50 10.72 7.63
CA LEU A 98 9.86 10.56 8.93
C LEU A 98 8.69 11.53 9.14
N ALA A 99 8.71 12.70 8.51
CA ALA A 99 7.56 13.61 8.54
C ALA A 99 6.29 12.93 8.03
N ASN A 100 6.35 12.06 7.01
CA ASN A 100 5.19 11.31 6.51
C ASN A 100 4.60 10.34 7.53
N TYR A 101 5.34 9.99 8.58
CA TYR A 101 4.89 9.10 9.66
C TYR A 101 4.22 9.86 10.81
N ASP A 102 4.18 11.20 10.77
CA ASP A 102 3.58 12.03 11.80
C ASP A 102 2.05 12.09 11.66
N LEU A 103 1.37 11.19 12.37
CA LEU A 103 -0.09 11.18 12.49
C LEU A 103 -0.63 12.44 13.20
N SER A 104 0.16 13.09 14.07
CA SER A 104 -0.28 14.30 14.78
C SER A 104 -0.36 15.51 13.85
N ALA A 105 0.46 15.52 12.80
CA ALA A 105 0.37 16.45 11.68
C ALA A 105 -0.74 16.10 10.67
N GLY A 106 -1.53 15.05 10.93
CA GLY A 106 -2.62 14.61 10.07
C GLY A 106 -2.18 13.82 8.82
N ARG A 107 -0.90 13.43 8.73
CA ARG A 107 -0.37 12.63 7.62
C ARG A 107 -0.71 11.16 7.84
N ILE A 108 -1.54 10.61 6.96
CA ILE A 108 -2.14 9.28 7.14
C ILE A 108 -1.44 8.19 6.34
N TRP A 109 -0.22 8.43 5.83
CA TRP A 109 0.59 7.46 5.10
C TRP A 109 0.73 6.12 5.83
N VAL A 110 0.91 6.16 7.16
CA VAL A 110 1.00 4.96 8.00
C VAL A 110 -0.25 4.07 7.87
N LEU A 111 -1.43 4.66 7.65
CA LEU A 111 -2.66 3.89 7.43
C LEU A 111 -2.62 3.08 6.14
N LEU A 112 -1.98 3.59 5.08
CA LEU A 112 -1.75 2.82 3.85
C LEU A 112 -0.81 1.64 4.09
N LEU A 113 0.27 1.84 4.86
CA LEU A 113 1.19 0.74 5.20
C LEU A 113 0.49 -0.36 6.01
N LEU A 114 -0.29 0.05 7.02
CA LEU A 114 -1.11 -0.88 7.80
C LEU A 114 -2.15 -1.59 6.92
N TRP A 115 -2.75 -0.87 5.98
CA TRP A 115 -3.68 -1.45 5.01
C TRP A 115 -3.01 -2.52 4.14
N VAL A 116 -1.85 -2.24 3.56
CA VAL A 116 -1.08 -3.21 2.77
C VAL A 116 -0.72 -4.45 3.60
N ALA A 117 -0.40 -4.25 4.89
CA ALA A 117 -0.07 -5.35 5.80
C ALA A 117 -1.28 -6.23 6.16
N LEU A 118 -2.44 -5.63 6.40
CA LEU A 118 -3.60 -6.32 6.98
C LEU A 118 -4.65 -6.76 5.95
N ALA A 119 -4.74 -6.05 4.81
CA ALA A 119 -5.76 -6.32 3.80
C ALA A 119 -5.76 -7.77 3.31
N PRO A 120 -4.63 -8.46 3.05
CA PRO A 120 -4.67 -9.85 2.60
C PRO A 120 -5.33 -10.79 3.63
N SER A 121 -5.10 -10.56 4.93
CA SER A 121 -5.71 -11.34 6.00
C SER A 121 -7.21 -11.05 6.13
N LEU A 122 -7.59 -9.77 6.06
CA LEU A 122 -9.00 -9.37 6.03
C LEU A 122 -9.73 -10.01 4.85
N PHE A 123 -9.13 -9.94 3.66
CA PHE A 123 -9.71 -10.46 2.44
C PHE A 123 -9.84 -11.98 2.45
N PHE A 124 -8.85 -12.69 2.98
CA PHE A 124 -8.95 -14.13 3.16
C PHE A 124 -10.11 -14.52 4.07
N ARG A 125 -10.32 -13.79 5.18
CA ARG A 125 -11.45 -14.04 6.10
C ARG A 125 -12.82 -13.73 5.51
N LEU A 126 -12.89 -12.76 4.61
CA LEU A 126 -14.12 -12.35 3.93
C LEU A 126 -14.48 -13.25 2.74
N GLN A 127 -13.57 -14.09 2.27
CA GLN A 127 -13.88 -15.03 1.20
C GLN A 127 -14.89 -16.07 1.71
N PRO A 128 -15.95 -16.37 0.93
CA PRO A 128 -16.85 -17.46 1.26
C PRO A 128 -16.03 -18.74 1.40
N LYS A 129 -16.08 -19.37 2.56
CA LYS A 129 -15.63 -20.76 2.68
C LYS A 129 -16.56 -21.55 1.76
N GLY A 130 -16.01 -22.09 0.67
CA GLY A 130 -16.77 -23.03 -0.17
C GLY A 130 -17.34 -24.15 0.71
N PRO A 131 -18.39 -24.87 0.25
CA PRO A 131 -18.91 -26.01 1.00
C PRO A 131 -17.73 -26.92 1.32
N GLY A 132 -17.48 -27.14 2.62
CA GLY A 132 -16.45 -28.05 3.08
C GLY A 132 -16.71 -29.46 2.53
N PRO A 133 -15.68 -30.32 2.50
CA PRO A 133 -15.84 -31.72 2.11
C PRO A 133 -16.92 -32.42 2.95
#